data_AF-A0A959SHG3-F1
#
_entry.id   AF-A0A959SHG3-F1
#
_cell.length_a   1.000
_cell.length_b   1.000
_cell.length_c   1.000
_cell.angle_alpha   90.00
_cell.angle_beta   90.00
_cell.angle_gamma   90.00
#
_symmetry.space_group_name_H-M   'P 1'
#
loop_
_entity.id
_entity.type
_entity.pdbx_description
1 polymer ?
#
loop_
_entity_poly.entity_id
_entity_poly.type
_entity_poly.pdbx_seq_one_letter_code
_entity_poly.pdbx_strand_id
1 'polypeptide(L)'
;SYYAGLLGKYYIEQLARIPVEVDYASEYRYRSPLVGPGQLVVAITQSGETVDTLAALEEARTGGAHTLAIVNAVGSQAARVTDGHIYMQAGPEIGVASTKAFTSSITDLFLLGMYLGQERGVLDEARRAHYIHELSRLPGLAGELLDEALHGTRYRELAEQLHTYHNFLYLGRGLQYPIAREGALKLKEIS
;
A
#
# COMPACT_ATOMS: atom_id res chain seq x y z
N SER A 1 1.22 5.72 1.33
CA SER A 1 1.15 4.54 2.21
C SER A 1 -0.23 4.25 2.78
N TYR A 2 -0.89 5.19 3.47
CA TYR A 2 -2.20 4.94 4.09
C TYR A 2 -3.27 4.41 3.12
N TYR A 3 -3.39 5.00 1.92
CA TYR A 3 -4.36 4.53 0.93
C TYR A 3 -4.05 3.12 0.42
N ALA A 4 -2.77 2.72 0.32
CA ALA A 4 -2.41 1.33 0.01
C ALA A 4 -2.86 0.38 1.13
N GLY A 5 -2.74 0.78 2.39
CA GLY A 5 -3.27 0.04 3.54
C GLY A 5 -4.78 -0.18 3.44
N LEU A 6 -5.55 0.81 2.97
CA LEU A 6 -6.98 0.64 2.73
C LEU A 6 -7.29 -0.43 1.67
N LEU A 7 -6.50 -0.54 0.60
CA LEU A 7 -6.62 -1.66 -0.35
C LEU A 7 -6.20 -2.99 0.30
N GLY A 8 -5.09 -2.99 1.03
CA GLY A 8 -4.60 -4.16 1.75
C GLY A 8 -5.62 -4.76 2.70
N LYS A 9 -6.41 -3.93 3.39
CA LYS A 9 -7.56 -4.37 4.19
C LYS A 9 -8.52 -5.24 3.38
N TYR A 10 -8.97 -4.76 2.22
CA TYR A 10 -9.88 -5.54 1.37
C TYR A 10 -9.24 -6.87 0.95
N TYR A 11 -7.97 -6.86 0.56
CA TYR A 11 -7.27 -8.07 0.13
C TYR A 11 -7.13 -9.09 1.25
N ILE A 12 -6.64 -8.68 2.42
CA ILE A 12 -6.42 -9.58 3.56
C ILE A 12 -7.76 -10.11 4.08
N GLU A 13 -8.80 -9.28 4.19
CA GLU A 13 -10.13 -9.73 4.62
C GLU A 13 -10.76 -10.73 3.64
N GLN A 14 -10.58 -10.52 2.33
CA GLN A 14 -11.13 -11.40 1.30
C GLN A 14 -10.34 -12.70 1.12
N LEU A 15 -9.01 -12.62 1.17
CA LEU A 15 -8.12 -13.74 0.90
C LEU A 15 -7.86 -14.59 2.14
N ALA A 16 -7.71 -13.98 3.31
CA ALA A 16 -7.30 -14.65 4.55
C ALA A 16 -8.41 -14.74 5.61
N ARG A 17 -9.53 -14.02 5.42
CA ARG A 17 -10.63 -13.95 6.39
C ARG A 17 -10.17 -13.45 7.78
N ILE A 18 -9.19 -12.53 7.78
CA ILE A 18 -8.66 -11.88 8.97
C ILE A 18 -9.24 -10.46 9.02
N PRO A 19 -9.87 -10.03 10.13
CA PRO A 19 -10.31 -8.64 10.30
C PRO A 19 -9.13 -7.67 10.23
N VAL A 20 -9.26 -6.58 9.49
CA VAL A 20 -8.19 -5.57 9.37
C VAL A 20 -8.73 -4.18 9.69
N GLU A 21 -7.98 -3.45 10.50
CA GLU A 21 -8.14 -2.01 10.69
C GLU A 21 -6.96 -1.26 10.07
N VAL A 22 -7.20 -0.04 9.61
CA VAL A 22 -6.19 0.80 8.96
C VAL A 22 -6.26 2.19 9.57
N ASP A 23 -5.14 2.62 10.13
CA ASP A 23 -5.01 3.91 10.79
C ASP A 23 -3.92 4.77 10.16
N TYR A 24 -4.07 6.08 10.36
CA TYR A 24 -2.95 7.00 10.22
C TYR A 24 -2.01 6.80 11.41
N ALA A 25 -0.72 6.63 11.13
CA ALA A 25 0.29 6.46 12.17
C ALA A 25 0.32 7.63 13.17
N SER A 26 0.08 8.86 12.67
CA SER A 26 0.00 10.07 13.49
C SER A 26 -1.14 9.99 14.50
N GLU A 27 -2.27 9.36 14.19
CA GLU A 27 -3.43 9.24 15.10
C GLU A 27 -3.35 8.00 16.00
N TYR A 28 -2.69 6.95 15.51
CA TYR A 28 -2.64 5.64 16.15
C TYR A 28 -2.17 5.70 17.61
N ARG A 29 -1.09 6.43 17.88
CA ARG A 29 -0.54 6.57 19.24
C ARG A 29 -1.43 7.40 20.15
N TYR A 30 -2.09 8.43 19.64
CA TYR A 30 -2.86 9.37 20.46
C TYR A 30 -4.25 8.86 20.84
N ARG A 31 -4.73 7.79 20.21
CA ARG A 31 -6.08 7.23 20.46
C ARG A 31 -6.13 6.06 21.45
N SER A 32 -5.03 5.73 22.12
CA SER A 32 -4.91 4.55 22.99
C SER A 32 -5.37 3.27 22.28
N PRO A 33 -4.60 2.79 21.29
CA PRO A 33 -5.04 1.73 20.39
C PRO A 33 -5.28 0.42 21.15
N LEU A 34 -6.33 -0.31 20.76
CA LEU A 34 -6.63 -1.64 21.31
C LEU A 34 -5.72 -2.68 20.65
N VAL A 35 -4.46 -2.67 21.06
CA VAL A 35 -3.39 -3.54 20.55
C VAL A 35 -2.89 -4.50 21.62
N GLY A 36 -2.67 -5.76 21.25
CA GLY A 36 -2.30 -6.81 22.19
C GLY A 36 -1.77 -8.09 21.54
N PRO A 37 -1.47 -9.10 22.39
CA PRO A 37 -1.02 -10.41 21.93
C PRO A 37 -2.01 -11.06 20.94
N GLY A 38 -1.48 -11.67 19.88
CA GLY A 38 -2.28 -12.30 18.82
C GLY A 38 -2.70 -11.36 17.69
N GLN A 39 -2.36 -10.07 17.77
CA GLN A 39 -2.47 -9.14 16.65
C GLN A 39 -1.13 -8.97 15.95
N LEU A 40 -1.22 -8.66 14.65
CA LEU A 40 -0.10 -8.27 13.80
C LEU A 40 -0.30 -6.81 13.38
N VAL A 41 0.65 -5.94 13.71
CA VAL A 41 0.69 -4.56 13.23
C VAL A 41 1.63 -4.47 12.05
N VAL A 42 1.09 -4.02 10.91
CA VAL A 42 1.83 -3.86 9.66
C VAL A 42 2.04 -2.38 9.36
N ALA A 43 3.27 -1.90 9.47
CA ALA A 43 3.64 -0.55 9.05
C ALA A 43 3.96 -0.52 7.55
N ILE A 44 3.51 0.52 6.85
CA ILE A 44 3.81 0.73 5.42
C ILE A 44 4.55 2.05 5.26
N THR A 45 5.80 2.01 4.81
CA THR A 45 6.63 3.22 4.73
C THR A 45 7.66 3.14 3.61
N GLN A 46 7.80 4.22 2.83
CA GLN A 46 8.81 4.26 1.77
C GLN A 46 10.22 4.38 2.37
N SER A 47 10.42 5.35 3.28
CA SER A 47 11.74 5.64 3.85
C SER A 47 12.11 4.73 5.01
N GLY A 48 11.14 4.20 5.75
CA GLY A 48 11.41 3.49 6.99
C GLY A 48 11.87 4.37 8.15
N GLU A 49 11.85 5.71 7.97
CA GLU A 49 12.33 6.71 8.94
C GLU A 49 11.22 7.68 9.38
N THR A 50 9.98 7.46 8.92
CA THR A 50 8.84 8.31 9.29
C THR A 50 8.56 8.22 10.78
N VAL A 51 8.77 9.33 11.51
CA VAL A 51 8.70 9.39 12.98
C VAL A 51 7.40 8.84 13.53
N ASP A 52 6.24 9.27 13.00
CA ASP A 52 4.94 8.79 13.48
C ASP A 52 4.77 7.29 13.27
N THR A 53 5.28 6.75 12.16
CA THR A 53 5.24 5.30 11.87
C THR A 53 6.11 4.52 12.82
N LEU A 54 7.31 5.01 13.13
CA LEU A 54 8.21 4.37 14.10
C LEU A 54 7.62 4.41 15.51
N ALA A 55 7.02 5.53 15.89
CA ALA A 55 6.32 5.66 17.18
C ALA A 55 5.12 4.71 17.27
N ALA A 56 4.35 4.55 16.20
CA ALA A 56 3.24 3.59 16.17
C ALA A 56 3.71 2.13 16.26
N LEU A 57 4.84 1.79 15.65
CA LEU A 57 5.47 0.47 15.78
C LEU A 57 5.92 0.19 17.23
N GLU A 58 6.55 1.17 17.87
CA GLU A 58 6.98 1.05 19.26
C GLU A 58 5.79 0.88 20.22
N GLU A 59 4.71 1.65 20.00
CA GLU A 59 3.46 1.51 20.76
C GLU A 59 2.85 0.11 20.61
N ALA A 60 2.79 -0.40 19.37
CA ALA A 60 2.29 -1.75 19.09
C ALA A 60 3.13 -2.84 19.77
N ARG A 61 4.45 -2.71 19.70
CA ARG A 61 5.40 -3.62 20.37
C ARG A 61 5.23 -3.58 21.88
N THR A 62 5.11 -2.38 22.46
CA THR A 62 4.89 -2.19 23.91
C THR A 62 3.57 -2.80 24.37
N GLY A 63 2.53 -2.74 23.53
CA GLY A 63 1.25 -3.44 23.75
C GLY A 63 1.32 -4.95 23.60
N GLY A 64 2.43 -5.52 23.11
CA GLY A 64 2.64 -6.96 22.97
C GLY A 64 2.17 -7.57 21.65
N ALA A 65 1.87 -6.75 20.63
CA ALA A 65 1.59 -7.25 19.29
C ALA A 65 2.87 -7.59 18.52
N HIS A 66 2.74 -8.48 17.54
CA HIS A 66 3.79 -8.70 16.55
C HIS A 66 3.83 -7.54 15.56
N THR A 67 5.03 -7.22 15.08
CA THR A 67 5.26 -6.07 14.19
C THR A 67 5.90 -6.49 12.88
N LEU A 68 5.39 -5.97 11.77
CA LEU A 68 5.90 -6.18 10.41
C LEU A 68 6.04 -4.83 9.71
N ALA A 69 7.12 -4.63 8.95
CA ALA A 69 7.27 -3.46 8.09
C ALA A 69 7.25 -3.84 6.60
N ILE A 70 6.33 -3.26 5.82
CA ILE A 70 6.45 -3.19 4.37
C ILE A 70 7.19 -1.90 4.05
N VAL A 71 8.43 -2.02 3.58
CA VAL A 71 9.37 -0.90 3.49
C VAL A 71 10.21 -0.93 2.23
N ASN A 72 10.50 0.23 1.63
CA ASN A 72 11.33 0.29 0.43
C ASN A 72 12.82 0.47 0.74
N ALA A 73 13.16 1.31 1.72
CA ALA A 73 14.56 1.58 2.07
C ALA A 73 15.17 0.41 2.86
N VAL A 74 16.15 -0.26 2.23
CA VAL A 74 16.86 -1.40 2.80
C VAL A 74 17.66 -0.97 4.02
N GLY A 75 17.52 -1.74 5.10
CA GLY A 75 18.24 -1.48 6.35
C GLY A 75 17.78 -0.23 7.10
N SER A 76 16.63 0.35 6.79
CA SER A 76 16.02 1.47 7.52
C SER A 76 15.67 1.13 8.98
N GLN A 77 15.38 2.15 9.80
CA GLN A 77 14.94 1.96 11.19
C GLN A 77 13.75 1.02 11.28
N ALA A 78 12.68 1.25 10.51
CA ALA A 78 11.50 0.39 10.53
C ALA A 78 11.87 -1.08 10.28
N ALA A 79 12.72 -1.38 9.29
CA ALA A 79 13.14 -2.75 9.00
C ALA A 79 13.94 -3.42 10.12
N ARG A 80 14.66 -2.62 10.93
CA ARG A 80 15.49 -3.12 12.04
C ARG A 80 14.71 -3.33 13.33
N VAL A 81 13.69 -2.51 13.58
CA VAL A 81 12.94 -2.51 14.85
C VAL A 81 11.69 -3.38 14.81
N THR A 82 11.25 -3.87 13.66
CA THR A 82 10.11 -4.80 13.55
C THR A 82 10.54 -6.26 13.66
N ASP A 83 9.60 -7.14 14.03
CA ASP A 83 9.87 -8.59 14.14
C ASP A 83 10.07 -9.26 12.77
N GLY A 84 9.54 -8.65 11.71
CA GLY A 84 9.80 -9.02 10.32
C GLY A 84 9.66 -7.84 9.37
N HIS A 85 10.05 -8.02 8.11
CA HIS A 85 9.86 -7.01 7.07
C HIS A 85 9.67 -7.63 5.68
N ILE A 86 9.02 -6.87 4.81
CA ILE A 86 8.87 -7.12 3.37
C ILE A 86 9.47 -5.91 2.64
N TYR A 87 10.46 -6.15 1.79
CA TYR A 87 11.02 -5.08 0.98
C TYR A 87 10.23 -4.88 -0.29
N MET A 88 9.77 -3.65 -0.54
CA MET A 88 8.99 -3.29 -1.73
C MET A 88 9.73 -3.48 -3.06
N GLN A 89 11.07 -3.50 -3.01
CA GLN A 89 11.95 -3.60 -4.19
C GLN A 89 11.65 -2.55 -5.27
N ALA A 90 11.10 -1.39 -4.90
CA ALA A 90 10.79 -0.33 -5.86
C ALA A 90 12.06 0.47 -6.26
N GLY A 91 13.15 0.34 -5.50
CA GLY A 91 14.37 1.12 -5.67
C GLY A 91 14.19 2.59 -5.23
N PRO A 92 15.24 3.43 -5.36
CA PRO A 92 15.21 4.81 -4.85
C PRO A 92 14.11 5.65 -5.49
N GLU A 93 13.35 6.39 -4.69
CA GLU A 93 12.28 7.29 -5.18
C GLU A 93 12.70 8.73 -4.87
N ILE A 94 12.93 9.52 -5.92
CA ILE A 94 13.44 10.90 -5.82
C ILE A 94 12.29 11.91 -5.94
N GLY A 95 11.21 11.55 -6.63
CA GLY A 95 10.03 12.39 -6.78
C GLY A 95 9.34 12.64 -5.44
N VAL A 96 8.84 13.86 -5.25
CA VAL A 96 8.10 14.26 -4.04
C VAL A 96 6.83 13.43 -3.89
N ALA A 97 6.07 13.32 -4.99
CA ALA A 97 4.90 12.47 -5.05
C ALA A 97 5.32 11.00 -5.25
N SER A 98 4.99 10.14 -4.28
CA SER A 98 5.23 8.71 -4.41
C SER A 98 4.37 8.10 -5.54
N THR A 99 4.96 7.18 -6.29
CA THR A 99 4.38 6.49 -7.44
C THR A 99 4.60 4.99 -7.33
N LYS A 100 5.85 4.54 -7.51
CA LYS A 100 6.22 3.12 -7.50
C LYS A 100 6.12 2.50 -6.11
N ALA A 101 6.42 3.24 -5.04
CA ALA A 101 6.26 2.69 -3.69
C ALA A 101 4.79 2.45 -3.35
N PHE A 102 3.86 3.26 -3.89
CA PHE A 102 2.43 2.99 -3.75
C PHE A 102 2.02 1.68 -4.43
N THR A 103 2.35 1.50 -5.71
CA THR A 103 1.99 0.27 -6.45
C THR A 103 2.69 -0.97 -5.91
N SER A 104 3.96 -0.88 -5.52
CA SER A 104 4.68 -1.99 -4.87
C SER A 104 4.04 -2.37 -3.54
N SER A 105 3.70 -1.40 -2.68
CA SER A 105 3.07 -1.69 -1.39
C SER A 105 1.71 -2.39 -1.53
N ILE A 106 0.91 -2.05 -2.55
CA ILE A 106 -0.35 -2.75 -2.86
C ILE A 106 -0.07 -4.20 -3.25
N THR A 107 0.97 -4.42 -4.05
CA THR A 107 1.39 -5.76 -4.49
C THR A 107 1.84 -6.60 -3.29
N ASP A 108 2.67 -6.03 -2.42
CA ASP A 108 3.14 -6.68 -1.19
C ASP A 108 2.00 -7.04 -0.25
N LEU A 109 1.02 -6.14 -0.06
CA LEU A 109 -0.16 -6.40 0.76
C LEU A 109 -1.04 -7.51 0.18
N PHE A 110 -1.16 -7.56 -1.15
CA PHE A 110 -1.91 -8.63 -1.81
C PHE A 110 -1.20 -9.98 -1.65
N LEU A 111 0.13 -10.02 -1.86
CA LEU A 111 0.94 -11.22 -1.63
C LEU A 111 0.90 -11.67 -0.17
N LEU A 112 0.96 -10.74 0.79
CA LEU A 112 0.79 -11.03 2.22
C LEU A 112 -0.60 -11.63 2.49
N GLY A 113 -1.66 -11.06 1.92
CA GLY A 113 -3.02 -11.60 2.03
C GLY A 113 -3.14 -13.02 1.46
N MET A 114 -2.50 -13.30 0.32
CA MET A 114 -2.45 -14.64 -0.26
C MET A 114 -1.70 -15.62 0.64
N TYR A 115 -0.53 -15.24 1.14
CA TYR A 115 0.28 -16.05 2.05
C TYR A 115 -0.52 -16.40 3.31
N LEU A 116 -1.12 -15.40 3.97
CA LEU A 116 -1.95 -15.62 5.16
C LEU A 116 -3.18 -16.50 4.86
N GLY A 117 -3.81 -16.35 3.69
CA GLY A 117 -4.93 -17.18 3.29
C GLY A 117 -4.56 -18.64 3.05
N GLN A 118 -3.37 -18.87 2.48
CA GLN A 118 -2.81 -20.21 2.31
C GLN A 118 -2.50 -20.87 3.66
N GLU A 119 -1.78 -20.18 4.55
CA GLU A 119 -1.41 -20.73 5.86
C GLU A 119 -2.63 -21.04 6.73
N ARG A 120 -3.74 -20.31 6.51
CA ARG A 120 -5.03 -20.58 7.18
C ARG A 120 -5.89 -21.65 6.49
N GLY A 121 -5.46 -22.15 5.33
CA GLY A 121 -6.22 -23.13 4.55
C GLY A 121 -7.55 -22.61 3.99
N VAL A 122 -7.73 -21.29 3.89
CA VAL A 122 -8.96 -20.67 3.35
C VAL A 122 -8.81 -20.23 1.89
N LEU A 123 -7.57 -20.15 1.40
CA LEU A 123 -7.26 -19.92 0.00
C LEU A 123 -6.80 -21.26 -0.63
N ASP A 124 -7.62 -21.80 -1.52
CA ASP A 124 -7.28 -23.04 -2.23
C ASP A 124 -6.19 -22.84 -3.29
N GLU A 125 -5.55 -23.95 -3.67
CA GLU A 125 -4.46 -24.00 -4.65
C GLU A 125 -4.84 -23.38 -5.99
N ALA A 126 -6.06 -23.65 -6.49
CA ALA A 126 -6.50 -23.20 -7.81
C ALA A 126 -6.66 -21.68 -7.84
N ARG A 127 -7.27 -21.08 -6.82
CA ARG A 127 -7.38 -19.64 -6.66
C ARG A 127 -6.02 -18.99 -6.45
N ARG A 128 -5.15 -19.61 -5.65
CA ARG A 128 -3.78 -19.12 -5.46
C ARG A 128 -3.02 -19.09 -6.79
N ALA A 129 -3.03 -20.19 -7.54
CA ALA A 129 -2.38 -20.29 -8.84
C ALA A 129 -2.93 -19.26 -9.84
N HIS A 130 -4.25 -19.06 -9.85
CA HIS A 130 -4.90 -18.03 -10.66
C HIS A 130 -4.39 -16.62 -10.31
N TYR A 131 -4.35 -16.26 -9.03
CA TYR A 131 -3.87 -14.94 -8.62
C TYR A 131 -2.37 -14.73 -8.91
N ILE A 132 -1.52 -15.74 -8.73
CA ILE A 132 -0.12 -15.66 -9.13
C ILE A 132 0.01 -15.44 -10.65
N HIS A 133 -0.80 -16.13 -11.44
CA HIS A 133 -0.83 -15.92 -12.89
C HIS A 133 -1.20 -14.48 -13.24
N GLU A 134 -2.26 -13.93 -12.65
CA GLU A 134 -2.68 -12.55 -12.91
C GLU A 134 -1.63 -11.52 -12.43
N LEU A 135 -1.01 -11.73 -11.27
CA LEU A 135 0.11 -10.90 -10.79
C LEU A 135 1.29 -10.91 -11.76
N SER A 136 1.62 -12.06 -12.36
CA SER A 136 2.73 -12.18 -13.31
C SER A 136 2.52 -11.35 -14.59
N ARG A 137 1.27 -10.98 -14.89
CA ARG A 137 0.90 -10.15 -16.05
C ARG A 137 0.95 -8.65 -15.76
N LEU A 138 0.94 -8.25 -14.49
CA LEU A 138 0.93 -6.83 -14.10
C LEU A 138 2.08 -6.00 -14.69
N PRO A 139 3.35 -6.48 -14.74
CA PRO A 139 4.42 -5.71 -15.37
C PRO A 139 4.16 -5.43 -16.85
N GLY A 140 3.58 -6.38 -17.58
CA GLY A 140 3.21 -6.21 -18.99
C GLY A 140 2.09 -5.16 -19.16
N LEU A 141 1.02 -5.29 -18.37
CA LEU A 141 -0.09 -4.33 -18.39
C LEU A 141 0.35 -2.91 -17.98
N ALA A 142 1.23 -2.80 -17.00
CA ALA A 142 1.82 -1.53 -16.62
C ALA A 142 2.71 -0.95 -17.73
N GLY A 143 3.46 -1.81 -18.44
CA GLY A 143 4.26 -1.41 -19.59
C GLY A 143 3.41 -0.85 -20.72
N GLU A 144 2.32 -1.52 -21.09
CA GLU A 144 1.36 -1.06 -22.10
C GLU A 144 0.74 0.30 -21.71
N LEU A 145 0.33 0.45 -20.46
CA LEU A 145 -0.22 1.71 -19.94
C LEU A 145 0.81 2.85 -20.00
N LEU A 146 2.06 2.58 -19.61
CA LEU A 146 3.14 3.57 -19.63
C LEU A 146 3.54 3.94 -21.06
N ASP A 147 3.50 3.00 -22.00
CA ASP A 147 3.76 3.27 -23.41
C ASP A 147 2.70 4.22 -24.00
N GLU A 148 1.42 3.96 -23.72
CA GLU A 148 0.32 4.89 -24.07
C GLU A 148 0.53 6.27 -23.40
N ALA A 149 0.97 6.29 -22.14
CA ALA A 149 1.18 7.54 -21.40
C ALA A 149 2.36 8.37 -21.93
N LEU A 150 3.43 7.74 -22.38
CA LEU A 150 4.65 8.42 -22.84
C LEU A 150 4.61 8.78 -24.33
N HIS A 151 4.08 7.87 -25.16
CA HIS A 151 4.14 7.98 -26.62
C HIS A 151 2.77 8.29 -27.26
N GLY A 152 1.67 8.03 -26.56
CA GLY A 152 0.33 8.39 -27.00
C GLY A 152 0.02 9.89 -26.84
N THR A 153 -1.18 10.29 -27.28
CA THR A 153 -1.65 11.68 -27.15
C THR A 153 -2.70 11.86 -26.05
N ARG A 154 -3.41 10.80 -25.68
CA ARG A 154 -4.57 10.84 -24.77
C ARG A 154 -4.32 11.60 -23.47
N TYR A 155 -3.23 11.30 -22.76
CA TYR A 155 -2.93 11.96 -21.48
C TYR A 155 -2.51 13.43 -21.66
N ARG A 156 -1.82 13.75 -22.76
CA ARG A 156 -1.46 15.13 -23.11
C ARG A 156 -2.70 15.95 -23.44
N GLU A 157 -3.59 15.41 -24.26
CA GLU A 157 -4.86 16.05 -24.63
C GLU A 157 -5.74 16.31 -23.39
N LEU A 158 -5.82 15.33 -22.46
CA LEU A 158 -6.52 15.52 -21.20
C LEU A 158 -5.86 16.62 -20.34
N ALA A 159 -4.53 16.65 -20.24
CA ALA A 159 -3.84 17.69 -19.49
C ALA A 159 -4.08 19.09 -20.09
N GLU A 160 -4.03 19.23 -21.42
CA GLU A 160 -4.33 20.48 -22.14
C GLU A 160 -5.78 20.93 -21.94
N GLN A 161 -6.73 20.00 -21.82
CA GLN A 161 -8.11 20.35 -21.52
C GLN A 161 -8.32 20.73 -20.05
N LEU A 162 -7.57 20.12 -19.13
CA LEU A 162 -7.84 20.19 -17.70
C LEU A 162 -7.00 21.23 -16.95
N HIS A 163 -5.89 21.72 -17.51
CA HIS A 163 -4.94 22.58 -16.78
C HIS A 163 -5.51 23.93 -16.32
N THR A 164 -6.61 24.41 -16.91
CA THR A 164 -7.25 25.67 -16.52
C THR A 164 -8.21 25.53 -15.35
N TYR A 165 -8.55 24.31 -14.93
CA TYR A 165 -9.47 24.09 -13.83
C TYR A 165 -8.73 24.08 -12.49
N HIS A 166 -9.39 24.61 -11.45
CA HIS A 166 -8.82 24.70 -10.10
C HIS A 166 -9.43 23.70 -9.11
N ASN A 167 -10.48 22.98 -9.51
CA ASN A 167 -11.22 22.08 -8.63
C ASN A 167 -11.54 20.78 -9.36
N PHE A 168 -11.29 19.66 -8.69
CA PHE A 168 -11.50 18.33 -9.22
C PHE A 168 -12.19 17.44 -8.19
N LEU A 169 -13.12 16.61 -8.64
CA LEU A 169 -13.78 15.60 -7.82
C LEU A 169 -13.40 14.21 -8.33
N TYR A 170 -12.76 13.43 -7.47
CA TYR A 170 -12.42 12.02 -7.74
C TYR A 170 -13.43 11.11 -7.05
N LEU A 171 -13.99 10.17 -7.81
CA LEU A 171 -15.02 9.24 -7.34
C LEU A 171 -14.53 7.80 -7.46
N GLY A 172 -14.82 7.00 -6.44
CA GLY A 172 -14.51 5.58 -6.42
C GLY A 172 -15.35 4.85 -5.37
N ARG A 173 -15.55 3.55 -5.56
CA ARG A 173 -16.27 2.66 -4.63
C ARG A 173 -15.49 1.36 -4.45
N GLY A 174 -15.58 0.76 -3.26
CA GLY A 174 -14.86 -0.48 -2.93
C GLY A 174 -13.36 -0.27 -3.11
N LEU A 175 -12.70 -1.17 -3.85
CA LEU A 175 -11.27 -1.08 -4.16
C LEU A 175 -10.89 0.22 -4.90
N GLN A 176 -11.81 0.84 -5.62
CA GLN A 176 -11.54 2.08 -6.36
C GLN A 176 -11.59 3.33 -5.47
N TYR A 177 -12.17 3.25 -4.27
CA TYR A 177 -12.22 4.41 -3.38
C TYR A 177 -10.81 4.88 -2.96
N PRO A 178 -9.92 4.01 -2.43
CA PRO A 178 -8.56 4.43 -2.11
C PRO A 178 -7.73 4.84 -3.33
N ILE A 179 -7.99 4.25 -4.51
CA ILE A 179 -7.34 4.63 -5.78
C ILE A 179 -7.73 6.06 -6.18
N ALA A 180 -9.01 6.38 -6.12
CA ALA A 180 -9.50 7.74 -6.37
C ALA A 180 -8.89 8.76 -5.41
N ARG A 181 -8.72 8.38 -4.13
CA ARG A 181 -8.08 9.21 -3.11
C ARG A 181 -6.59 9.44 -3.38
N GLU A 182 -5.86 8.41 -3.81
CA GLU A 182 -4.46 8.55 -4.22
C GLU A 182 -4.35 9.44 -5.46
N GLY A 183 -5.21 9.27 -6.47
CA GLY A 183 -5.22 10.13 -7.67
C GLY A 183 -5.47 11.61 -7.34
N ALA A 184 -6.44 11.90 -6.47
CA ALA A 184 -6.71 13.25 -5.98
C ALA A 184 -5.52 13.85 -5.21
N LEU A 185 -4.83 13.02 -4.40
CA LEU A 185 -3.64 13.43 -3.68
C LEU A 185 -2.51 13.78 -4.67
N LYS A 186 -2.27 12.93 -5.69
CA LYS A 186 -1.23 13.21 -6.70
C LYS A 186 -1.47 14.51 -7.42
N LEU A 187 -2.70 14.77 -7.87
CA LEU A 187 -3.03 16.02 -8.53
C LEU A 187 -2.72 17.22 -7.61
N LYS A 188 -3.22 17.19 -6.38
CA LYS A 188 -2.97 18.25 -5.39
C LYS A 188 -1.48 18.48 -5.08
N GLU A 189 -0.65 17.44 -5.13
CA GLU A 189 0.77 17.53 -4.81
C GLU A 189 1.62 18.19 -5.91
N ILE A 190 1.21 18.11 -7.18
CA ILE A 190 2.09 18.46 -8.32
C ILE A 190 1.47 19.38 -9.38
N SER A 191 0.19 19.76 -9.28
CA SER A 191 -0.47 20.73 -10.17
C SER A 191 -0.87 22.00 -9.41
#